data_AF-A0A132NJ91-F1
#
_entry.id   AF-A0A132NJ91-F1
#
_cell.length_a   1.000
_cell.length_b   1.000
_cell.length_c   1.000
_cell.angle_alpha   90.00
_cell.angle_beta   90.00
_cell.angle_gamma   90.00
#
_symmetry.space_group_name_H-M   'P 1'
#
loop_
_entity.id
_entity.type
_entity.pdbx_description
1 polymer ?
#
loop_
_entity_poly.entity_id
_entity_poly.type
_entity_poly.pdbx_seq_one_letter_code
_entity_poly.pdbx_strand_id
1 'polypeptide(L)'
;EAEQPLLPADDAEPFRTRWHDIQAGFIDDPRSAVQSADQLVAELMQTLAQTFDAHKQGLEGQWQRGEQVATEDLRNALRRYRSFFNRLLSA
;
A
#
# COMPACT_ATOMS: atom_id res chain seq x y z
N GLU A 1 6.70 -0.88 18.31
CA GLU A 1 6.53 0.28 17.41
C GLU A 1 5.18 0.15 16.76
N ALA A 2 4.36 1.20 16.74
CA ALA A 2 3.09 1.16 16.01
C ALA A 2 3.42 1.03 14.51
N GLU A 3 2.95 -0.02 13.87
CA GLU A 3 3.17 -0.24 12.44
C GLU A 3 2.48 0.88 11.66
N GLN A 4 3.27 1.74 11.02
CA GLN A 4 2.75 2.81 10.18
C GLN A 4 1.96 2.18 9.01
N PRO A 5 0.79 2.70 8.65
CA PRO A 5 0.01 2.17 7.55
C PRO A 5 0.81 2.23 6.24
N LEU A 6 0.55 1.30 5.31
CA LEU A 6 1.28 1.25 4.04
C LEU A 6 0.85 2.37 3.08
N LEU A 7 -0.41 2.80 3.16
CA LEU A 7 -0.90 4.02 2.52
C LEU A 7 -0.91 5.14 3.58
N PRO A 8 -0.14 6.22 3.39
CA PRO A 8 -0.22 7.41 4.24
C PRO A 8 -1.65 7.95 4.32
N ALA A 9 -2.01 8.57 5.44
CA ALA A 9 -3.35 9.13 5.62
C ALA A 9 -3.67 10.17 4.53
N ASP A 10 -2.69 11.00 4.15
CA ASP A 10 -2.85 12.02 3.12
C ASP A 10 -3.18 11.42 1.74
N ASP A 11 -2.64 10.25 1.42
CA ASP A 11 -2.93 9.54 0.18
C ASP A 11 -4.27 8.78 0.25
N ALA A 12 -4.75 8.44 1.45
CA ALA A 12 -6.01 7.74 1.67
C ALA A 12 -7.25 8.66 1.65
N GLU A 13 -7.11 9.92 2.10
CA GLU A 13 -8.22 10.88 2.19
C GLU A 13 -8.95 11.16 0.85
N PRO A 14 -8.26 11.30 -0.30
CA PRO A 14 -8.92 11.46 -1.59
C PRO A 14 -9.81 10.26 -1.97
N PHE A 15 -9.36 9.04 -1.68
CA PHE A 15 -10.18 7.83 -1.91
C PHE A 15 -11.41 7.80 -1.01
N ARG A 16 -11.25 8.17 0.27
CA ARG A 16 -12.37 8.26 1.22
C ARG A 16 -13.41 9.28 0.80
N THR A 17 -12.96 10.44 0.34
CA THR A 17 -13.84 11.51 -0.16
C THR A 17 -14.64 11.03 -1.37
N ARG A 18 -13.98 10.45 -2.38
CA ARG A 18 -14.66 9.90 -3.57
C ARG A 18 -15.61 8.78 -3.23
N TRP A 19 -15.24 7.92 -2.28
CA TRP A 19 -16.12 6.84 -1.81
C TRP A 19 -17.42 7.41 -1.20
N HIS A 20 -17.31 8.44 -0.37
CA HIS A 20 -18.48 9.10 0.21
C HIS A 20 -19.40 9.68 -0.87
N ASP A 21 -18.84 10.32 -1.90
CA ASP A 21 -19.62 10.88 -3.01
C ASP A 21 -20.34 9.80 -3.82
N ILE A 22 -19.67 8.66 -4.06
CA ILE A 22 -20.28 7.50 -4.73
C ILE A 22 -21.45 6.94 -3.91
N GLN A 23 -21.29 6.84 -2.59
CA GLN A 23 -22.35 6.38 -1.69
C GLN A 23 -23.55 7.34 -1.70
N ALA A 24 -23.31 8.65 -1.70
CA ALA A 24 -24.37 9.64 -1.79
C ALA A 24 -25.14 9.53 -3.13
N GLY A 25 -24.43 9.34 -4.24
CA GLY A 25 -25.03 9.19 -5.58
C GLY A 25 -25.76 7.87 -5.82
N PHE A 26 -25.58 6.85 -4.96
CA PHE A 26 -26.25 5.56 -5.10
C PHE A 26 -27.77 5.66 -5.03
N ILE A 27 -28.30 6.62 -4.27
CA ILE A 27 -29.75 6.82 -4.13
C ILE A 27 -30.38 7.23 -5.48
N ASP A 28 -29.64 8.00 -6.28
CA ASP A 28 -30.11 8.55 -7.55
C ASP A 28 -29.84 7.61 -8.74
N ASP A 29 -28.62 7.05 -8.81
CA ASP A 29 -28.23 6.09 -9.85
C ASP A 29 -27.38 4.93 -9.28
N PRO A 30 -28.05 3.84 -8.84
CA PRO A 30 -27.37 2.67 -8.28
C PRO A 30 -26.37 2.03 -9.24
N ARG A 31 -26.64 2.02 -10.55
CA ARG A 31 -25.77 1.33 -11.53
C ARG A 31 -24.49 2.13 -11.75
N SER A 32 -24.61 3.43 -11.95
CA SER A 32 -23.45 4.31 -12.10
C SER A 32 -22.61 4.36 -10.82
N ALA A 33 -23.25 4.38 -9.64
CA ALA A 33 -22.55 4.34 -8.37
C ALA A 33 -21.71 3.06 -8.20
N VAL A 34 -22.26 1.89 -8.52
CA VAL A 34 -21.51 0.62 -8.45
C VAL A 34 -20.36 0.59 -9.46
N GLN A 35 -20.57 1.09 -10.69
CA GLN A 35 -19.49 1.20 -11.67
C GLN A 35 -18.36 2.12 -11.20
N SER A 36 -18.72 3.25 -10.58
CA SER A 36 -17.75 4.20 -10.03
C SER A 36 -16.98 3.62 -8.84
N ALA A 37 -17.66 2.83 -8.00
CA ALA A 37 -17.04 2.09 -6.90
C ALA A 37 -16.01 1.07 -7.40
N ASP A 38 -16.34 0.30 -8.44
CA ASP A 38 -15.43 -0.67 -9.05
C ASP A 38 -14.15 0.02 -9.58
N GLN A 39 -14.31 1.14 -10.28
CA GLN A 39 -13.19 1.95 -10.77
C GLN A 39 -12.34 2.49 -9.62
N LEU A 40 -12.96 3.03 -8.58
CA LEU A 40 -12.23 3.57 -7.42
C LEU A 40 -11.42 2.48 -6.70
N VAL A 41 -11.97 1.28 -6.55
CA VAL A 41 -11.26 0.14 -5.97
C VAL A 41 -10.09 -0.28 -6.84
N ALA A 42 -10.26 -0.35 -8.17
CA ALA A 42 -9.17 -0.67 -9.09
C ALA A 42 -8.02 0.36 -9.01
N GLU A 43 -8.34 1.65 -8.94
CA GLU A 43 -7.35 2.72 -8.74
C GLU A 43 -6.61 2.59 -7.40
N LEU A 44 -7.34 2.26 -6.32
CA LEU A 44 -6.75 2.03 -5.00
C LEU A 44 -5.80 0.83 -5.02
N MET A 45 -6.19 -0.28 -5.65
CA MET A 45 -5.32 -1.46 -5.81
C MET A 45 -4.03 -1.13 -6.57
N GLN A 46 -4.11 -0.32 -7.63
CA GLN A 46 -2.93 0.12 -8.39
C GLN A 46 -2.01 0.99 -7.53
N THR A 47 -2.58 1.92 -6.78
CA THR A 47 -1.83 2.82 -5.88
C THR A 47 -1.12 2.02 -4.79
N LEU A 48 -1.80 1.04 -4.18
CA LEU A 48 -1.21 0.14 -3.20
C LEU A 48 -0.07 -0.68 -3.82
N ALA A 49 -0.26 -1.25 -5.01
CA ALA A 49 0.77 -2.02 -5.70
C ALA A 49 2.03 -1.19 -5.97
N GLN A 50 1.88 0.06 -6.45
CA GLN A 50 3.00 0.98 -6.67
C GLN A 50 3.73 1.32 -5.35
N THR A 51 2.96 1.57 -4.29
CA THR A 51 3.51 1.86 -2.97
C THR A 51 4.31 0.67 -2.44
N PHE A 52 3.79 -0.55 -2.60
CA PHE A 52 4.49 -1.77 -2.19
C PHE A 52 5.76 -2.00 -2.99
N ASP A 53 5.73 -1.75 -4.30
CA ASP A 53 6.90 -1.90 -5.16
C ASP A 53 8.02 -0.94 -4.75
N ALA A 54 7.70 0.34 -4.49
CA ALA A 54 8.65 1.32 -4.00
C ALA A 54 9.28 0.92 -2.65
N HIS A 55 8.47 0.41 -1.71
CA HIS A 55 8.98 -0.08 -0.42
C HIS A 55 9.88 -1.31 -0.60
N LYS A 56 9.50 -2.26 -1.46
CA LYS A 56 10.29 -3.46 -1.77
C LYS A 56 11.65 -3.09 -2.38
N GLN A 57 11.68 -2.18 -3.34
CA GLN A 57 12.93 -1.70 -3.96
C GLN A 57 13.88 -1.08 -2.92
N GLY A 58 13.34 -0.32 -1.95
CA GLY A 58 14.11 0.22 -0.83
C GLY A 58 14.72 -0.85 0.09
N LEU A 59 14.03 -1.98 0.27
CA LEU A 59 14.56 -3.13 1.01
C LEU A 59 15.66 -3.86 0.22
N GLU A 60 15.49 -4.02 -1.10
CA GLU A 60 16.42 -4.71 -1.99
C GLU A 60 17.75 -3.97 -2.17
N GLY A 61 17.72 -2.65 -2.31
CA GLY A 61 18.92 -1.84 -2.53
C GLY A 61 19.97 -1.90 -1.41
N GLN A 62 19.57 -2.34 -0.20
CA GLN A 62 20.46 -2.36 0.96
C GLN A 62 21.38 -3.57 1.02
N TRP A 63 20.95 -4.72 0.50
CA TRP A 63 21.70 -5.98 0.56
C TRP A 63 22.15 -6.50 -0.82
N GLN A 64 21.66 -5.93 -1.93
CA GLN A 64 22.12 -6.29 -3.29
C GLN A 64 23.46 -5.66 -3.69
N ARG A 65 24.02 -4.72 -2.90
CA ARG A 65 25.36 -4.18 -3.17
C ARG A 65 26.41 -5.23 -2.79
N GLY A 66 27.08 -5.76 -3.81
CA GLY A 66 27.79 -7.03 -3.77
C GLY A 66 29.03 -7.16 -2.86
N GLU A 67 29.35 -8.45 -2.73
CA GLU A 67 30.53 -9.20 -2.26
C GLU A 67 30.95 -9.28 -0.80
N GLN A 68 30.59 -8.39 0.12
CA GLN A 68 30.75 -8.66 1.56
C GLN A 68 29.66 -7.99 2.40
N VAL A 69 28.40 -8.41 2.21
CA VAL A 69 27.33 -8.02 3.15
C VAL A 69 27.57 -8.79 4.44
N ALA A 70 27.80 -8.07 5.55
CA ALA A 70 28.00 -8.72 6.84
C ALA A 70 26.74 -9.52 7.22
N THR A 71 26.90 -10.66 7.88
CA THR A 71 25.77 -11.49 8.34
C THR A 71 24.76 -10.69 9.17
N GLU A 72 25.21 -9.64 9.85
CA GLU A 72 24.35 -8.74 10.62
C GLU A 72 23.50 -7.81 9.73
N ASP A 73 24.01 -7.37 8.58
CA ASP A 73 23.23 -6.61 7.60
C ASP A 73 22.12 -7.47 6.99
N LEU A 74 22.40 -8.75 6.71
CA LEU A 74 21.40 -9.72 6.27
C LEU A 74 20.33 -9.98 7.33
N ARG A 75 20.74 -10.09 8.61
CA ARG A 75 19.79 -10.21 9.74
C ARG A 75 18.88 -9.00 9.82
N ASN A 76 19.43 -7.80 9.65
CA ASN A 76 18.67 -6.56 9.66
C ASN A 76 17.73 -6.46 8.45
N ALA A 77 18.17 -6.85 7.27
CA ALA A 77 17.33 -6.93 6.07
C ALA A 77 16.14 -7.87 6.30
N LEU A 78 16.37 -9.07 6.83
CA LEU A 78 15.30 -10.03 7.12
C LEU A 78 14.28 -9.50 8.14
N ARG A 79 14.75 -8.78 9.18
CA ARG A 79 13.84 -8.11 10.14
C ARG A 79 12.97 -7.06 9.48
N ARG A 80 13.52 -6.28 8.54
CA ARG A 80 12.78 -5.27 7.76
C ARG A 80 11.77 -5.93 6.82
N TYR A 81 12.12 -7.01 6.14
CA TYR A 81 11.17 -7.82 5.37
C TYR A 81 10.05 -8.39 6.23
N ARG A 82 10.34 -8.89 7.43
CA ARG A 82 9.30 -9.39 8.35
C ARG A 82 8.31 -8.31 8.74
N SER A 83 8.80 -7.11 9.09
CA SER A 83 7.92 -5.98 9.42
C SER A 83 7.08 -5.56 8.21
N PHE A 84 7.68 -5.47 7.02
CA PHE A 84 6.96 -5.16 5.80
C PHE A 84 5.89 -6.22 5.45
N PHE A 85 6.23 -7.50 5.60
CA PHE A 85 5.31 -8.61 5.39
C PHE A 85 4.12 -8.58 6.36
N ASN A 86 4.35 -8.31 7.64
CA ASN A 86 3.26 -8.17 8.62
C ASN A 86 2.36 -6.97 8.31
N ARG A 87 2.94 -5.84 7.84
CA ARG A 87 2.17 -4.69 7.37
C ARG A 87 1.31 -5.04 6.15
N LEU A 88 1.81 -5.85 5.23
CA LEU A 88 1.04 -6.31 4.06
C LEU A 88 -0.16 -7.18 4.47
N LEU A 89 -0.01 -8.00 5.51
CA LEU A 89 -1.10 -8.86 6.02
C LEU A 89 -2.14 -8.12 6.87
N SER A 90 -1.84 -6.91 7.32
CA SER A 90 -2.71 -6.09 8.16
C SER A 90 -3.31 -4.88 7.43
N ALA A 91 -3.02 -4.76 6.12
CA ALA A 91 -3.56 -3.74 5.23
C ALA A 91 -4.98 -4.07 4.75
#